data_AF-A0A5N5E613-F1
#
_entry.id   AF-A0A5N5E613-F1
#
_cell.length_a   1.000
_cell.length_b   1.000
_cell.length_c   1.000
_cell.angle_alpha   90.00
_cell.angle_beta   90.00
_cell.angle_gamma   90.00
#
_symmetry.space_group_name_H-M   'P 1'
#
loop_
_entity.id
_entity.type
_entity.pdbx_description
1 polymer ?
#
loop_
_entity_poly.entity_id
_entity_poly.type
_entity_poly.pdbx_seq_one_letter_code
_entity_poly.pdbx_strand_id
1 'polypeptide(L)'
;MTEPSHMVEGHGLHTDDPNPQRQFWYTADDLVYLGYQLEALEDLFGKTTPGPDGLVGWTVSTVWKVEEEVIAPAYELITSSFVDSEAAANAMFRAQSE
;
A
#
# COMPACT_ATOMS: atom_id res chain seq x y z
N MET A 1 -25.58 10.52 -0.75
CA MET A 1 -25.62 9.20 -1.40
C MET A 1 -24.26 8.58 -1.13
N THR A 2 -24.18 7.59 -0.24
CA THR A 2 -22.93 6.90 0.04
C THR A 2 -22.73 5.89 -1.08
N GLU A 3 -21.70 6.08 -1.91
CA GLU A 3 -21.34 5.08 -2.92
C GLU A 3 -21.08 3.73 -2.25
N PRO A 4 -21.55 2.61 -2.84
CA PRO A 4 -21.23 1.29 -2.33
C PRO A 4 -19.71 1.10 -2.44
N SER A 5 -19.08 0.59 -1.39
CA SER A 5 -17.66 0.25 -1.33
C SER A 5 -17.24 -0.48 -2.61
N HIS A 6 -16.58 0.23 -3.53
CA HIS A 6 -16.10 -0.35 -4.78
C HIS A 6 -15.06 -1.39 -4.39
N MET A 7 -15.40 -2.68 -4.54
CA MET A 7 -14.42 -3.75 -4.39
C MET A 7 -13.51 -3.64 -5.59
N VAL A 8 -12.27 -3.24 -5.33
CA VAL A 8 -11.29 -2.95 -6.37
C VAL A 8 -10.44 -4.17 -6.54
N GLU A 9 -10.32 -4.63 -7.78
CA GLU A 9 -9.46 -5.74 -8.15
C GLU A 9 -8.00 -5.28 -8.02
N GLY A 10 -7.14 -6.17 -7.50
CA GLY A 10 -5.72 -5.88 -7.33
C GLY A 10 -4.96 -5.78 -8.66
N HIS A 11 -3.63 -5.72 -8.56
CA HIS A 11 -2.67 -5.54 -9.66
C HIS A 11 -2.59 -6.71 -10.66
N GLY A 12 -3.67 -7.48 -10.85
CA GLY A 12 -3.69 -8.70 -11.66
C GLY A 12 -2.98 -9.88 -10.99
N LEU A 13 -2.69 -9.77 -9.69
CA LEU A 13 -2.25 -10.92 -8.91
C LEU A 13 -3.44 -11.88 -8.73
N HIS A 14 -3.15 -13.18 -8.76
CA HIS A 14 -4.12 -14.25 -8.49
C HIS A 14 -5.31 -14.33 -9.46
N THR A 15 -5.14 -13.86 -10.70
CA THR A 15 -6.18 -13.97 -11.75
C THR A 15 -6.59 -15.40 -12.08
N ASP A 16 -5.69 -16.36 -11.82
CA ASP A 16 -5.92 -17.79 -12.04
C ASP A 16 -6.38 -18.53 -10.77
N ASP A 17 -6.58 -17.82 -9.65
CA ASP A 17 -7.00 -18.43 -8.39
C ASP A 17 -8.46 -18.91 -8.48
N PRO A 18 -8.77 -20.17 -8.10
CA PRO A 18 -10.12 -20.70 -8.16
C PRO A 18 -11.10 -19.99 -7.20
N ASN A 19 -10.60 -19.29 -6.18
CA ASN A 19 -11.43 -18.48 -5.30
C ASN A 19 -11.60 -17.06 -5.87
N PRO A 20 -12.82 -16.69 -6.31
CA PRO A 20 -13.08 -15.36 -6.87
C PRO A 20 -12.93 -14.22 -5.85
N GLN A 21 -12.83 -14.52 -4.55
CA GLN A 21 -12.55 -13.52 -3.53
C GLN A 21 -11.06 -13.20 -3.39
N ARG A 22 -10.16 -14.07 -3.87
CA ARG A 22 -8.70 -13.89 -3.72
C ARG A 22 -8.20 -12.59 -4.32
N GLN A 23 -8.77 -12.19 -5.47
CA GLN A 23 -8.42 -10.97 -6.20
C GLN A 23 -8.66 -9.66 -5.43
N PHE A 24 -9.41 -9.70 -4.32
CA PHE A 24 -9.69 -8.54 -3.48
C PHE A 24 -8.81 -8.46 -2.23
N TRP A 25 -7.81 -9.33 -2.11
CA TRP A 25 -6.94 -9.43 -0.95
C TRP A 25 -5.47 -9.43 -1.35
N TYR A 26 -4.64 -8.82 -0.51
CA TYR A 26 -3.19 -8.91 -0.54
C TYR A 26 -2.67 -9.55 0.74
N THR A 27 -1.79 -10.54 0.60
CA THR A 27 -0.95 -11.04 1.70
C THR A 27 0.29 -10.17 1.85
N ALA A 28 1.06 -10.40 2.91
CA ALA A 28 2.38 -9.77 3.06
C ALA A 28 3.31 -10.10 1.89
N ASP A 29 3.31 -11.35 1.41
CA ASP A 29 4.13 -11.77 0.27
C ASP A 29 3.73 -11.05 -1.02
N ASP A 30 2.43 -10.82 -1.24
CA ASP A 30 1.94 -10.05 -2.38
C ASP A 30 2.49 -8.62 -2.36
N LEU A 31 2.43 -7.94 -1.20
CA LEU A 31 2.90 -6.56 -1.06
C LEU A 31 4.44 -6.47 -1.13
N VAL A 32 5.16 -7.45 -0.58
CA VAL A 32 6.61 -7.54 -0.73
C VAL A 32 6.99 -7.75 -2.19
N TYR A 33 6.26 -8.59 -2.92
CA TYR A 33 6.45 -8.77 -4.36
C TYR A 33 6.22 -7.47 -5.15
N LEU A 34 5.28 -6.62 -4.70
CA LEU A 34 5.05 -5.29 -5.25
C LEU A 34 6.10 -4.23 -4.82
N GLY A 35 7.08 -4.61 -4.00
CA GLY A 35 8.22 -3.77 -3.63
C GLY A 35 8.11 -3.08 -2.27
N TYR A 36 7.07 -3.38 -1.48
CA TYR A 36 6.98 -2.90 -0.11
C TYR A 36 7.95 -3.62 0.82
N GLN A 37 8.43 -2.90 1.84
CA GLN A 37 9.20 -3.52 2.92
C GLN A 37 8.24 -4.21 3.90
N LEU A 38 8.54 -5.47 4.25
CA LEU A 38 7.71 -6.28 5.15
C LEU A 38 7.45 -5.59 6.49
N GLU A 39 8.47 -4.97 7.06
CA GLU A 39 8.41 -4.25 8.35
C GLU A 39 7.56 -2.97 8.30
N ALA A 40 7.35 -2.39 7.13
CA ALA A 40 6.54 -1.17 6.98
C ALA A 40 5.05 -1.46 6.76
N LEU A 41 4.66 -2.71 6.49
CA LEU A 41 3.30 -3.03 6.03
C LEU A 41 2.22 -2.69 7.08
N GLU A 42 2.45 -3.04 8.35
CA GLU A 42 1.46 -2.74 9.40
C GLU A 42 1.37 -1.26 9.73
N ASP A 43 2.46 -0.51 9.57
CA ASP A 43 2.48 0.94 9.77
C ASP A 43 1.74 1.67 8.63
N LEU A 44 1.89 1.19 7.39
CA LEU A 44 1.24 1.77 6.21
C LEU A 44 -0.23 1.40 6.11
N PHE A 45 -0.55 0.11 6.24
CA PHE A 45 -1.87 -0.44 5.93
C PHE A 45 -2.68 -0.84 7.16
N GLY A 46 -2.12 -0.69 8.36
CA GLY A 46 -2.70 -1.14 9.62
C GLY A 46 -2.50 -2.64 9.87
N LYS A 47 -3.07 -3.16 10.96
CA LYS A 47 -2.96 -4.58 11.31
C LYS A 47 -3.62 -5.47 10.25
N THR A 48 -3.02 -6.64 10.02
CA THR A 48 -3.62 -7.68 9.17
C THR A 48 -4.98 -8.13 9.69
N THR A 49 -5.82 -8.59 8.78
CA THR A 49 -7.15 -9.12 9.08
C THR A 49 -7.33 -10.51 8.45
N PRO A 50 -8.11 -11.41 9.08
CA PRO A 50 -8.48 -12.67 8.45
C PRO A 50 -9.36 -12.43 7.22
N GLY A 51 -8.96 -13.05 6.11
CA GLY A 51 -9.64 -13.04 4.84
C GLY A 51 -10.27 -14.39 4.48
N PRO A 52 -10.76 -14.53 3.23
CA PRO A 52 -11.33 -15.77 2.74
C PRO A 52 -10.31 -16.90 2.74
N ASP A 53 -10.78 -18.14 2.91
CA ASP A 53 -9.98 -19.37 2.89
C ASP A 53 -8.77 -19.38 3.83
N GLY A 54 -8.85 -18.63 4.93
CA GLY A 54 -7.78 -18.56 5.93
C GLY A 54 -6.61 -17.66 5.53
N LEU A 55 -6.75 -16.85 4.48
CA LEU A 55 -5.80 -15.79 4.18
C LEU A 55 -5.71 -14.82 5.35
N VAL A 56 -4.53 -14.23 5.53
CA VAL A 56 -4.28 -13.17 6.50
C VAL A 56 -3.58 -12.04 5.78
N GLY A 57 -4.18 -10.85 5.80
CA GLY A 57 -3.64 -9.72 5.03
C GLY A 57 -4.58 -8.52 5.02
N TRP A 58 -4.55 -7.79 3.92
CA TRP A 58 -5.29 -6.55 3.71
C TRP A 58 -6.21 -6.67 2.51
N THR A 59 -7.33 -5.95 2.55
CA THR A 59 -8.15 -5.80 1.34
C THR A 59 -7.42 -4.90 0.35
N VAL A 60 -7.57 -5.20 -0.95
CA VAL A 60 -7.04 -4.33 -2.02
C VAL A 60 -7.56 -2.90 -1.87
N SER A 61 -8.81 -2.72 -1.46
CA SER A 61 -9.39 -1.39 -1.21
C SER A 61 -8.67 -0.60 -0.10
N THR A 62 -8.16 -1.28 0.94
CA THR A 62 -7.41 -0.62 2.01
C THR A 62 -6.05 -0.17 1.49
N VAL A 63 -5.36 -1.05 0.75
CA VAL A 63 -4.06 -0.75 0.15
C VAL A 63 -4.19 0.38 -0.86
N TRP A 64 -5.15 0.30 -1.77
CA TRP A 64 -5.39 1.35 -2.77
C TRP A 64 -5.69 2.70 -2.11
N LYS A 65 -6.53 2.73 -1.07
CA LYS A 65 -6.83 3.97 -0.36
C LYS A 65 -5.58 4.62 0.23
N VAL A 66 -4.69 3.83 0.84
CA VAL A 66 -3.42 4.35 1.38
C VAL A 66 -2.49 4.82 0.26
N GLU A 67 -2.41 4.07 -0.84
CA GLU A 67 -1.64 4.45 -2.02
C GLU A 67 -2.13 5.78 -2.61
N GLU A 68 -3.44 5.94 -2.77
CA GLU A 68 -4.07 7.13 -3.35
C GLU A 68 -4.01 8.35 -2.43
N GLU A 69 -4.35 8.18 -1.15
CA GLU A 69 -4.51 9.32 -0.23
C GLU A 69 -3.21 9.71 0.49
N VAL A 70 -2.23 8.80 0.59
CA VAL A 70 -1.01 9.03 1.37
C VAL A 70 0.24 8.92 0.51
N ILE A 71 0.46 7.78 -0.15
CA ILE A 71 1.75 7.50 -0.81
C ILE A 71 1.92 8.34 -2.07
N ALA A 72 0.93 8.37 -2.96
CA ALA A 72 1.02 9.12 -4.22
C ALA A 72 1.19 10.63 -3.98
N PRO A 73 0.41 11.30 -3.10
CA PRO A 73 0.61 12.71 -2.79
C PRO A 73 1.96 13.00 -2.13
N ALA A 74 2.43 12.11 -1.22
CA ALA A 74 3.74 12.28 -0.60
C ALA A 74 4.87 12.14 -1.64
N TYR A 75 4.76 11.17 -2.54
CA TYR A 75 5.72 10.98 -3.62
C TYR A 75 5.73 12.17 -4.59
N GLU A 76 4.57 12.68 -4.98
CA GLU A 76 4.44 13.87 -5.82
C GLU A 76 5.07 15.09 -5.14
N LEU A 77 4.81 15.29 -3.85
CA LEU A 77 5.41 16.38 -3.09
C LEU A 77 6.94 16.28 -3.08
N ILE A 78 7.50 15.10 -2.80
CA ILE A 78 8.96 14.89 -2.77
C ILE A 78 9.56 15.15 -4.15
N THR A 79 9.00 14.58 -5.20
CA THR A 79 9.55 14.66 -6.55
C THR A 79 9.38 16.04 -7.20
N SER A 80 8.36 16.81 -6.82
CA SER A 80 8.17 18.19 -7.30
C SER A 80 8.97 19.23 -6.50
N SER A 81 9.32 18.93 -5.24
CA SER A 81 9.98 19.88 -4.35
C SER A 81 11.51 19.79 -4.35
N PHE A 82 12.07 18.62 -4.66
CA PHE A 82 13.51 18.37 -4.59
C PHE A 82 14.09 18.03 -5.95
N VAL A 83 15.33 18.47 -6.18
CA VAL A 83 16.06 18.19 -7.43
C VAL A 83 16.41 16.71 -7.60
N ASP A 84 16.61 16.01 -6.47
CA ASP A 84 16.90 14.58 -6.40
C ASP A 84 16.57 14.03 -5.01
N SER A 85 16.74 12.71 -4.84
CA SER A 85 16.48 12.01 -3.59
C SER A 85 17.48 12.34 -2.48
N GLU A 86 18.72 12.74 -2.82
CA GLU A 86 19.73 13.13 -1.84
C GLU A 86 19.35 14.45 -1.17
N ALA A 87 18.87 15.42 -1.95
CA ALA A 87 18.35 16.68 -1.43
C ALA A 87 17.15 16.48 -0.48
N ALA A 88 16.24 15.55 -0.82
CA ALA A 88 15.12 15.17 0.04
C ALA A 88 15.59 14.50 1.35
N ALA A 89 16.54 13.56 1.27
CA ALA A 89 17.11 12.89 2.45
C ALA A 89 17.82 13.88 3.40
N ASN A 90 18.55 14.85 2.83
CA ASN A 90 19.21 15.91 3.60
C ASN A 90 18.21 16.79 4.38
N ALA A 91 17.00 17.01 3.85
CA ALA A 91 15.97 17.74 4.57
C ALA A 91 15.47 16.95 5.80
N MET A 92 15.28 15.64 5.66
CA MET A 92 14.88 14.77 6.77
C MET A 92 15.95 14.70 7.86
N PHE A 93 17.25 14.61 7.49
CA PHE A 93 18.35 14.59 8.44
C PHE A 93 18.39 15.84 9.32
N ARG A 94 18.16 17.03 8.73
CA ARG A 94 18.09 18.28 9.49
C ARG A 94 16.94 18.27 10.51
N ALA A 95 15.75 17.85 10.09
CA ALA A 95 14.57 17.83 10.96
C ALA A 95 14.69 16.87 12.17
N GLN A 96 15.52 15.83 12.06
CA GLN A 96 15.78 14.87 13.15
C GLN A 96 16.94 15.30 14.07
N SER A 97 17.71 16.31 13.66
CA SER A 97 18.87 16.82 14.40
C SER A 97 18.54 18.06 15.24
N GLU A 98 17.32 18.58 15.13
CA GLU A 98 16.76 19.67 15.94
C GLU A 98 15.95 19.12 17.13
#